data_AF-A0A952B9Y2-F1
#
_entry.id   AF-A0A952B9Y2-F1
#
_cell.length_a   1.000
_cell.length_b   1.000
_cell.length_c   1.000
_cell.angle_alpha   90.00
_cell.angle_beta   90.00
_cell.angle_gamma   90.00
#
_symmetry.space_group_name_H-M   'P 1'
#
loop_
_entity.id
_entity.type
_entity.pdbx_description
1 polymer ?
#
loop_
_entity_poly.entity_id
_entity_poly.type
_entity_poly.pdbx_seq_one_letter_code
_entity_poly.pdbx_strand_id
1 'polypeptide(L)'
;MSIQQLNMRHRRRVGYTVMTILLASCSLVQTPKDQLPPGMAYLNQAPVGHDFDAFLEESTVQSELFRRRLLAGSDPNFVSADLIAEAILKFHQKAPQYLSRHKDLKSFNLSKKMIIEAVSGNNHISSFRTYGGFQGRWYGLWDKMKVDHHWSDIVEPDKPRCVQINSDKPVWIRSFQYCWVGDGYGLNMIATQNPDSKTGDFLLGHVIHVENGNIKRPTKRRPHVGIFVDDGKLIWITAGEVFLEESYDVYPGVEGYAITGFFYKVRDAILKTTQCFQAIYTRKPDNRPEWFSFPLELKVSH
;
A
#
# COMPACT_ATOMS: atom_id res chain seq x y z
N MET A 1 35.85 71.42 -44.93
CA MET A 1 34.97 71.40 -46.12
C MET A 1 33.64 70.78 -45.71
N SER A 2 32.56 71.52 -45.95
CA SER A 2 31.14 71.10 -45.85
C SER A 2 30.83 69.99 -46.87
N ILE A 3 29.79 69.16 -46.73
CA ILE A 3 28.37 69.37 -47.06
C ILE A 3 27.63 68.08 -46.58
N GLN A 4 26.69 68.15 -45.62
CA GLN A 4 25.23 68.07 -45.79
C GLN A 4 24.67 66.99 -46.75
N GLN A 5 23.91 66.03 -46.20
CA GLN A 5 22.62 65.51 -46.74
C GLN A 5 22.05 64.48 -45.73
N LEU A 6 21.00 64.81 -44.97
CA LEU A 6 19.55 64.72 -45.26
C LEU A 6 18.92 63.33 -44.96
N ASN A 7 18.21 63.31 -43.82
CA ASN A 7 16.95 62.64 -43.49
C ASN A 7 16.56 61.34 -44.22
N MET A 8 16.23 60.30 -43.44
CA MET A 8 14.81 59.92 -43.27
C MET A 8 14.59 59.10 -41.99
N ARG A 9 13.51 59.48 -41.30
CA ARG A 9 13.00 58.91 -40.05
C ARG A 9 12.29 57.57 -40.32
N HIS A 10 12.60 56.53 -39.55
CA HIS A 10 11.65 55.46 -39.23
C HIS A 10 11.75 55.10 -37.74
N ARG A 11 11.01 55.85 -36.91
CA ARG A 11 10.68 55.44 -35.54
C ARG A 11 9.64 54.33 -35.64
N ARG A 12 10.05 53.06 -35.47
CA ARG A 12 9.11 51.99 -35.14
C ARG A 12 8.61 52.22 -33.71
N ARG A 13 7.32 52.57 -33.59
CA ARG A 13 6.58 52.53 -32.33
C ARG A 13 6.52 51.07 -31.88
N VAL A 14 7.15 50.74 -30.76
CA VAL A 14 6.81 49.55 -29.99
C VAL A 14 5.50 49.87 -29.28
N GLY A 15 4.39 49.41 -29.84
CA GLY A 15 3.10 49.44 -29.17
C GLY A 15 3.13 48.43 -28.03
N TYR A 16 2.97 48.90 -26.80
CA TYR A 16 2.57 48.06 -25.68
C TYR A 16 1.12 47.66 -25.91
N THR A 17 0.90 46.46 -26.43
CA THR A 17 -0.42 45.83 -26.33
C THR A 17 -0.59 45.37 -24.89
N VAL A 18 -1.26 46.19 -24.09
CA VAL A 18 -1.85 45.77 -22.81
C VAL A 18 -2.89 44.72 -23.15
N MET A 19 -2.53 43.46 -23.00
CA MET A 19 -3.47 42.35 -23.07
C MET A 19 -4.27 42.37 -21.77
N THR A 20 -5.40 43.08 -21.79
CA THR A 20 -6.43 42.97 -20.77
C THR A 20 -6.95 41.54 -20.79
N ILE A 21 -6.43 40.70 -19.90
CA ILE A 21 -7.01 39.39 -19.63
C ILE A 21 -8.35 39.66 -18.96
N LEU A 22 -9.43 39.55 -19.73
CA LEU A 22 -10.76 39.36 -19.19
C LEU A 22 -10.71 38.10 -18.34
N LEU A 23 -10.74 38.29 -17.02
CA LEU A 23 -11.12 37.26 -16.06
C LEU A 23 -12.59 36.94 -16.33
N ALA A 24 -12.83 36.12 -17.34
CA ALA A 24 -14.04 35.31 -17.37
C ALA A 24 -13.95 34.45 -16.12
N SER A 25 -14.83 34.74 -15.16
CA SER A 25 -15.16 33.85 -14.06
C SER A 25 -15.68 32.55 -14.66
N CYS A 26 -14.76 31.69 -15.09
CA CYS A 26 -14.99 30.26 -15.12
C CYS A 26 -15.22 29.90 -13.67
N SER A 27 -16.50 29.86 -13.30
CA SER A 27 -16.97 29.06 -12.20
C SER A 27 -16.30 27.70 -12.39
N LEU A 28 -15.26 27.43 -11.59
CA LEU A 28 -14.76 26.08 -11.39
C LEU A 28 -16.02 25.29 -11.07
N VAL A 29 -16.45 24.47 -12.04
CA VAL A 29 -17.44 23.44 -11.79
C VAL A 29 -16.82 22.67 -10.64
N GLN A 30 -17.37 22.86 -9.44
CA GLN A 30 -17.03 22.04 -8.31
C GLN A 30 -17.20 20.61 -8.82
N THR A 31 -16.10 19.89 -8.95
CA THR A 31 -16.15 18.45 -9.14
C THR A 31 -17.15 17.94 -8.12
N PRO A 32 -18.19 17.20 -8.54
CA PRO A 32 -19.20 16.69 -7.64
C PRO A 32 -18.46 16.12 -6.43
N LYS A 33 -18.76 16.59 -5.21
CA LYS A 33 -18.24 15.94 -4.01
C LYS A 33 -18.57 14.46 -4.19
N ASP A 34 -17.53 13.64 -4.42
CA ASP A 34 -17.67 12.23 -4.73
C ASP A 34 -18.48 11.58 -3.62
N GLN A 35 -19.79 11.42 -3.86
CA GLN A 35 -20.62 10.63 -2.99
C GLN A 35 -20.15 9.20 -3.18
N LEU A 36 -19.39 8.74 -2.20
CA LEU A 36 -19.10 7.33 -2.00
C LEU A 36 -20.43 6.54 -2.14
N PRO A 37 -20.43 5.34 -2.76
CA PRO A 37 -21.63 4.53 -2.92
C PRO A 37 -22.46 4.46 -1.62
N PRO A 38 -23.79 4.32 -1.68
CA PRO A 38 -24.61 4.10 -0.49
C PRO A 38 -24.02 2.94 0.33
N GLY A 39 -23.53 3.24 1.54
CA GLY A 39 -22.71 2.30 2.33
C GLY A 39 -21.19 2.44 2.16
N MET A 40 -20.68 3.60 1.76
CA MET A 40 -19.23 3.90 1.80
C MET A 40 -18.93 5.32 2.34
N ALA A 41 -19.94 6.12 2.69
CA ALA A 41 -19.75 7.45 3.30
C ALA A 41 -18.88 7.43 4.59
N TYR A 42 -18.73 6.25 5.20
CA TYR A 42 -17.87 5.96 6.34
C TYR A 42 -16.40 5.71 5.99
N LEU A 43 -15.91 5.93 4.76
CA LEU A 43 -14.48 5.70 4.46
C LEU A 43 -13.60 6.93 4.78
N ASN A 44 -14.21 8.09 5.05
CA ASN A 44 -13.48 9.29 5.51
C ASN A 44 -13.29 9.33 7.04
N GLN A 45 -13.93 8.42 7.77
CA GLN A 45 -13.92 8.32 9.24
C GLN A 45 -14.16 6.85 9.58
N ALA A 46 -13.36 6.24 10.45
CA ALA A 46 -13.54 4.87 10.94
C ALA A 46 -15.00 4.33 10.91
N PRO A 47 -15.23 3.05 10.53
CA PRO A 47 -16.56 2.54 10.16
C PRO A 47 -17.65 3.04 11.11
N VAL A 48 -18.55 3.88 10.59
CA VAL A 48 -19.65 4.48 11.34
C VAL A 48 -20.47 3.37 11.99
N GLY A 49 -20.41 3.29 13.33
CA GLY A 49 -21.11 2.28 14.14
C GLY A 49 -20.22 1.18 14.72
N HIS A 50 -18.91 1.17 14.45
CA HIS A 50 -17.95 0.36 15.19
C HIS A 50 -17.07 1.26 16.07
N ASP A 51 -16.78 0.78 17.27
CA ASP A 51 -15.78 1.37 18.15
C ASP A 51 -14.40 1.26 17.47
N PHE A 52 -13.89 2.38 16.97
CA PHE A 52 -12.59 2.42 16.28
C PHE A 52 -11.46 2.04 17.21
N ASP A 53 -11.52 2.43 18.48
CA ASP A 53 -10.47 2.11 19.43
C ASP A 53 -10.43 0.60 19.69
N ALA A 54 -11.60 -0.05 19.78
CA ALA A 54 -11.68 -1.51 19.84
C ALA A 54 -11.14 -2.19 18.56
N PHE A 55 -11.41 -1.63 17.37
CA PHE A 55 -10.88 -2.17 16.12
C PHE A 55 -9.36 -2.00 15.98
N LEU A 56 -8.84 -0.85 16.41
CA LEU A 56 -7.40 -0.57 16.47
C LEU A 56 -6.71 -1.54 17.42
N GLU A 57 -7.29 -1.77 18.60
CA GLU A 57 -6.79 -2.73 19.58
C GLU A 57 -6.80 -4.16 19.02
N GLU A 58 -7.93 -4.64 18.51
CA GLU A 58 -8.03 -5.98 17.88
C GLU A 58 -6.99 -6.15 16.77
N SER A 59 -6.90 -5.17 15.87
CA SER A 59 -5.99 -5.20 14.72
C SER A 59 -4.53 -5.23 15.15
N THR A 60 -4.17 -4.43 16.16
CA THR A 60 -2.81 -4.39 16.69
C THR A 60 -2.45 -5.72 17.36
N VAL A 61 -3.33 -6.23 18.24
CA VAL A 61 -3.10 -7.50 18.96
C VAL A 61 -2.94 -8.66 18.00
N GLN A 62 -3.87 -8.83 17.04
CA GLN A 62 -3.82 -9.96 16.10
C GLN A 62 -2.58 -9.93 15.21
N SER A 63 -2.20 -8.74 14.73
CA SER A 63 -1.05 -8.56 13.83
C SER A 63 0.28 -8.72 14.56
N GLU A 64 0.41 -8.21 15.79
CA GLU A 64 1.61 -8.39 16.61
C GLU A 64 1.79 -9.86 17.01
N LEU A 65 0.72 -10.55 17.41
CA LEU A 65 0.77 -11.99 17.69
C LEU A 65 1.17 -12.79 16.45
N PHE A 66 0.75 -12.38 15.26
CA PHE A 66 1.19 -12.98 14.01
C PHE A 66 2.69 -12.71 13.74
N ARG A 67 3.15 -11.47 13.93
CA ARG A 67 4.57 -11.09 13.82
C ARG A 67 5.48 -11.88 14.75
N ARG A 68 5.10 -12.01 16.03
CA ARG A 68 5.88 -12.78 17.01
C ARG A 68 6.00 -14.25 16.65
N ARG A 69 4.94 -14.84 16.08
CA ARG A 69 5.00 -16.22 15.57
C ARG A 69 5.97 -16.36 14.38
N LEU A 70 6.03 -15.38 13.48
CA LEU A 70 7.01 -15.36 12.37
C LEU A 70 8.44 -15.35 12.91
N LEU A 71 8.69 -14.61 13.99
CA LEU A 71 10.01 -14.51 14.60
C LEU A 71 10.38 -15.73 15.46
N ALA A 72 9.41 -16.36 16.13
CA ALA A 72 9.68 -17.49 17.00
C ALA A 72 10.07 -18.76 16.23
N GLY A 73 9.48 -18.97 15.05
CA GLY A 73 9.84 -20.09 14.14
C GLY A 73 9.71 -21.50 14.74
N SER A 74 9.03 -21.65 15.89
CA SER A 74 9.07 -22.85 16.73
C SER A 74 7.88 -23.80 16.56
N ASP A 75 6.87 -23.42 15.78
CA ASP A 75 5.69 -24.26 15.50
C ASP A 75 5.85 -24.92 14.12
N PRO A 76 5.74 -26.27 14.01
CA PRO A 76 5.86 -26.98 12.73
C PRO A 76 4.80 -26.59 11.68
N ASN A 77 3.71 -25.93 12.09
CA ASN A 77 2.67 -25.40 11.21
C ASN A 77 2.85 -23.92 10.87
N PHE A 78 3.87 -23.26 11.45
CA PHE A 78 4.11 -21.85 11.26
C PHE A 78 5.37 -21.62 10.45
N VAL A 79 5.33 -20.59 9.62
CA VAL A 79 6.45 -20.23 8.75
C VAL A 79 7.36 -19.25 9.48
N SER A 80 8.65 -19.54 9.57
CA SER A 80 9.61 -18.56 10.10
C SER A 80 9.78 -17.40 9.13
N ALA A 81 10.15 -16.23 9.66
CA ALA A 81 10.50 -15.06 8.85
C ALA A 81 11.65 -15.38 7.87
N ASP A 82 12.62 -16.21 8.28
CA ASP A 82 13.69 -16.69 7.42
C ASP A 82 13.19 -17.46 6.20
N LEU A 83 12.26 -18.41 6.41
CA LEU A 83 11.73 -19.23 5.34
C LEU A 83 10.89 -18.41 4.35
N ILE A 84 10.11 -17.43 4.86
CA ILE A 84 9.40 -16.47 4.02
C ILE A 84 10.36 -15.57 3.25
N ALA A 85 11.42 -15.07 3.87
CA ALA A 85 12.40 -14.22 3.20
C ALA A 85 13.04 -14.95 2.01
N GLU A 86 13.44 -16.19 2.19
CA GLU A 86 13.95 -17.05 1.11
C GLU A 86 12.93 -17.29 0.01
N ALA A 87 11.66 -17.49 0.35
CA ALA A 87 10.57 -17.66 -0.61
C ALA A 87 10.34 -16.38 -1.43
N ILE A 88 10.35 -15.21 -0.78
CA ILE A 88 10.23 -13.89 -1.42
C ILE A 88 11.37 -13.67 -2.41
N LEU A 89 12.62 -13.96 -2.02
CA LEU A 89 13.78 -13.77 -2.89
C LEU A 89 13.75 -14.72 -4.09
N LYS A 90 13.39 -15.99 -3.89
CA LYS A 90 13.22 -16.94 -4.99
C LYS A 90 12.07 -16.54 -5.92
N PHE A 91 10.96 -16.03 -5.36
CA PHE A 91 9.84 -15.50 -6.14
C PHE A 91 10.30 -14.32 -7.00
N HIS A 92 10.95 -13.33 -6.38
CA HIS A 92 11.50 -12.15 -7.05
C HIS A 92 12.44 -12.50 -8.21
N GLN A 93 13.28 -13.52 -8.03
CA GLN A 93 14.19 -14.00 -9.07
C GLN A 93 13.47 -14.72 -10.22
N LYS A 94 12.45 -15.53 -9.93
CA LYS A 94 11.83 -16.44 -10.91
C LYS A 94 10.58 -15.89 -11.59
N ALA A 95 9.78 -15.06 -10.90
CA ALA A 95 8.56 -14.48 -11.45
C ALA A 95 8.75 -13.66 -12.74
N PRO A 96 9.87 -12.93 -12.98
CA PRO A 96 10.06 -12.13 -14.18
C PRO A 96 9.88 -12.89 -15.51
N GLN A 97 10.14 -14.20 -15.56
CA GLN A 97 9.92 -14.99 -16.78
C GLN A 97 8.44 -15.09 -17.19
N TYR A 98 7.51 -14.93 -16.24
CA TYR A 98 6.07 -14.92 -16.48
C TYR A 98 5.51 -13.50 -16.65
N LEU A 99 6.24 -12.48 -16.20
CA LEU A 99 5.77 -11.09 -16.15
C LEU A 99 6.19 -10.25 -17.36
N SER A 100 6.62 -10.86 -18.47
CA SER A 100 7.18 -10.15 -19.63
C SER A 100 6.25 -9.10 -20.28
N ARG A 101 4.94 -9.21 -20.08
CA ARG A 101 3.91 -8.25 -20.56
C ARG A 101 3.13 -7.57 -19.42
N HIS A 102 3.65 -7.70 -18.20
CA HIS A 102 3.00 -7.32 -16.95
C HIS A 102 3.94 -6.41 -16.15
N LYS A 103 3.48 -5.86 -15.02
CA LYS A 103 4.37 -5.06 -14.17
C LYS A 103 5.48 -5.96 -13.63
N ASP A 104 6.73 -5.62 -13.92
CA ASP A 104 7.87 -6.39 -13.38
C ASP A 104 8.16 -6.04 -11.92
N LEU A 105 9.01 -6.85 -11.30
CA LEU A 105 9.44 -6.71 -9.91
C LEU A 105 10.85 -6.13 -9.77
N LYS A 106 11.47 -5.63 -10.85
CA LYS A 106 12.90 -5.25 -10.84
C LYS A 106 13.20 -4.08 -9.90
N SER A 107 12.21 -3.24 -9.64
CA SER A 107 12.31 -2.08 -8.72
C SER A 107 12.37 -2.49 -7.25
N PHE A 108 12.07 -3.74 -6.89
CA PHE A 108 12.19 -4.25 -5.53
C PHE A 108 13.64 -4.68 -5.26
N ASN A 109 14.40 -3.81 -4.59
CA ASN A 109 15.78 -4.08 -4.18
C ASN A 109 15.81 -4.90 -2.88
N LEU A 110 15.61 -6.21 -2.98
CA LEU A 110 15.41 -7.08 -1.81
C LEU A 110 16.70 -7.76 -1.34
N SER A 111 16.83 -7.91 -0.03
CA SER A 111 17.80 -8.82 0.59
C SER A 111 17.17 -9.55 1.77
N LYS A 112 17.67 -10.75 2.08
CA LYS A 112 17.19 -11.54 3.21
C LYS A 112 17.28 -10.76 4.52
N LYS A 113 18.42 -10.11 4.73
CA LYS A 113 18.70 -9.29 5.90
C LYS A 113 17.65 -8.17 6.07
N MET A 114 17.38 -7.41 5.01
CA MET A 114 16.37 -6.33 5.03
C MET A 114 14.98 -6.85 5.39
N ILE A 115 14.56 -7.99 4.83
CA ILE A 115 13.26 -8.60 5.14
C ILE A 115 13.17 -8.98 6.63
N ILE A 116 14.19 -9.66 7.15
CA ILE A 116 14.22 -10.10 8.55
C ILE A 116 14.27 -8.90 9.52
N GLU A 117 15.08 -7.89 9.21
CA GLU A 117 15.17 -6.66 10.02
C GLU A 117 13.84 -5.89 10.05
N ALA A 118 13.11 -5.86 8.93
CA ALA A 118 11.79 -5.24 8.88
C ALA A 118 10.76 -5.97 9.75
N VAL A 119 10.71 -7.31 9.68
CA VAL A 119 9.80 -8.11 10.52
C VAL A 119 10.19 -8.03 12.00
N SER A 120 11.49 -7.97 12.30
CA SER A 120 12.01 -7.85 13.66
C SER A 120 11.73 -6.48 14.27
N GLY A 121 11.54 -5.46 13.43
CA GLY A 121 11.32 -4.09 13.85
C GLY A 121 12.62 -3.40 14.20
N ASN A 122 13.60 -3.40 13.29
CA ASN A 122 14.88 -2.71 13.46
C ASN A 122 15.02 -1.46 12.56
N ASN A 123 13.93 -1.05 11.91
CA ASN A 123 13.95 0.01 10.91
C ASN A 123 13.48 1.35 11.49
N HIS A 124 13.76 2.42 10.75
CA HIS A 124 13.05 3.69 10.87
C HIS A 124 12.11 3.79 9.67
N ILE A 125 10.82 4.07 9.90
CA ILE A 125 9.81 4.07 8.84
C ILE A 125 9.09 5.42 8.78
N SER A 126 9.10 6.03 7.59
CA SER A 126 8.29 7.22 7.31
C SER A 126 6.90 6.81 6.82
N SER A 127 5.85 7.28 7.49
CA SER A 127 4.46 7.01 7.14
C SER A 127 4.13 7.43 5.70
N PHE A 128 4.52 8.64 5.30
CA PHE A 128 4.25 9.19 3.97
C PHE A 128 4.95 8.38 2.86
N ARG A 129 6.22 8.04 3.06
CA ARG A 129 6.97 7.19 2.11
C ARG A 129 6.36 5.79 1.98
N THR A 130 5.83 5.27 3.09
CA THR A 130 5.25 3.93 3.18
C THR A 130 3.85 3.86 2.55
N TYR A 131 2.97 4.80 2.88
CA TYR A 131 1.54 4.73 2.57
C TYR A 131 1.06 5.77 1.56
N GLY A 132 1.83 6.85 1.33
CA GLY A 132 1.39 8.02 0.57
C GLY A 132 1.05 7.68 -0.88
N GLY A 133 1.88 6.86 -1.53
CA GLY A 133 1.65 6.41 -2.90
C GLY A 133 0.37 5.59 -3.10
N PHE A 134 -0.20 5.04 -2.02
CA PHE A 134 -1.42 4.23 -2.08
C PHE A 134 -2.68 5.04 -1.79
N GLN A 135 -2.60 6.27 -1.25
CA GLN A 135 -3.77 7.05 -0.85
C GLN A 135 -4.80 7.21 -1.97
N GLY A 136 -6.09 7.25 -1.61
CA GLY A 136 -7.21 7.46 -2.52
C GLY A 136 -7.77 6.17 -3.11
N ARG A 137 -8.49 6.31 -4.23
CA ARG A 137 -9.24 5.22 -4.85
C ARG A 137 -8.43 4.50 -5.93
N TRP A 138 -8.60 3.18 -5.98
CA TRP A 138 -8.01 2.31 -6.98
C TRP A 138 -9.01 1.27 -7.44
N TYR A 139 -9.07 1.04 -8.75
CA TYR A 139 -10.06 0.18 -9.38
C TYR A 139 -9.35 -0.89 -10.19
N GLY A 140 -9.70 -2.14 -9.92
CA GLY A 140 -9.08 -3.30 -10.58
C GLY A 140 -10.00 -4.50 -10.59
N LEU A 141 -9.42 -5.64 -10.96
CA LEU A 141 -10.02 -6.96 -10.87
C LEU A 141 -9.19 -7.85 -9.94
N TRP A 142 -9.88 -8.56 -9.05
CA TRP A 142 -9.30 -9.65 -8.26
C TRP A 142 -9.94 -10.95 -8.72
N ASP A 143 -9.19 -11.75 -9.49
CA ASP A 143 -9.75 -12.81 -10.32
C ASP A 143 -10.89 -12.26 -11.21
N LYS A 144 -12.14 -12.64 -10.94
CA LYS A 144 -13.33 -12.16 -11.67
C LYS A 144 -14.09 -11.05 -10.94
N MET A 145 -13.70 -10.74 -9.71
CA MET A 145 -14.38 -9.77 -8.88
C MET A 145 -13.95 -8.35 -9.25
N LYS A 146 -14.91 -7.44 -9.46
CA LYS A 146 -14.62 -6.01 -9.52
C LYS A 146 -14.25 -5.54 -8.13
N VAL A 147 -13.07 -4.94 -8.02
CA VAL A 147 -12.53 -4.49 -6.75
C VAL A 147 -12.31 -2.99 -6.76
N ASP A 148 -12.87 -2.35 -5.74
CA ASP A 148 -12.70 -0.94 -5.45
C ASP A 148 -11.90 -0.86 -4.16
N HIS A 149 -10.63 -0.48 -4.25
CA HIS A 149 -9.84 -0.14 -3.09
C HIS A 149 -10.02 1.34 -2.77
N HIS A 150 -10.06 1.65 -1.49
CA HIS A 150 -9.99 3.02 -1.00
C HIS A 150 -9.06 3.06 0.20
N TRP A 151 -7.93 3.72 0.04
CA TRP A 151 -6.98 3.97 1.11
C TRP A 151 -7.21 5.38 1.64
N SER A 152 -7.45 5.48 2.95
CA SER A 152 -7.67 6.77 3.60
C SER A 152 -6.41 7.62 3.60
N ASP A 153 -6.55 8.84 4.10
CA ASP A 153 -5.41 9.61 4.54
C ASP A 153 -4.64 8.90 5.66
N ILE A 154 -3.35 9.22 5.74
CA ILE A 154 -2.46 8.74 6.78
C ILE A 154 -2.76 9.55 8.04
N VAL A 155 -2.99 8.86 9.15
CA VAL A 155 -3.22 9.47 10.46
C VAL A 155 -1.96 9.32 11.30
N GLU A 156 -1.40 10.45 11.74
CA GLU A 156 -0.32 10.54 12.70
C GLU A 156 -0.83 11.20 13.98
N PRO A 157 -1.17 10.44 15.04
CA PRO A 157 -1.61 11.03 16.30
C PRO A 157 -0.50 11.85 16.95
N ASP A 158 -0.87 12.93 17.66
CA ASP A 158 0.06 13.80 18.41
C ASP A 158 0.97 13.02 19.38
N LYS A 159 0.46 11.88 19.90
CA LYS A 159 1.21 10.93 20.72
C LYS A 159 0.97 9.51 20.20
N PRO A 160 1.99 8.63 20.18
CA PRO A 160 1.80 7.23 19.83
C PRO A 160 0.74 6.56 20.72
N ARG A 161 -0.18 5.82 20.11
CA ARG A 161 -1.24 5.11 20.83
C ARG A 161 -0.72 3.80 21.40
N CYS A 162 -0.80 3.62 22.71
CA CYS A 162 -0.36 2.40 23.39
C CYS A 162 -1.45 1.32 23.34
N VAL A 163 -1.08 0.11 22.93
CA VAL A 163 -1.94 -1.08 22.93
C VAL A 163 -1.27 -2.17 23.74
N GLN A 164 -2.00 -2.75 24.70
CA GLN A 164 -1.52 -3.89 25.48
C GLN A 164 -1.62 -5.17 24.65
N ILE A 165 -0.55 -5.97 24.65
CA ILE A 165 -0.50 -7.22 23.91
C ILE A 165 -0.60 -8.37 24.89
N ASN A 166 -1.82 -8.74 25.29
CA ASN A 166 -2.07 -9.75 26.32
C ASN A 166 -1.19 -9.52 27.58
N SER A 167 -0.42 -10.52 28.01
CA SER A 167 0.50 -10.45 29.15
C SER A 167 1.94 -10.05 28.78
N ASP A 168 2.16 -9.64 27.53
CA ASP A 168 3.48 -9.27 27.02
C ASP A 168 3.68 -7.75 26.99
N LYS A 169 4.84 -7.32 26.49
CA LYS A 169 5.16 -5.91 26.29
C LYS A 169 4.12 -5.23 25.36
N PRO A 170 3.67 -4.01 25.71
CA PRO A 170 2.80 -3.23 24.86
C PRO A 170 3.51 -2.81 23.56
N VAL A 171 2.69 -2.38 22.61
CA VAL A 171 3.11 -1.82 21.33
C VAL A 171 2.52 -0.43 21.20
N TRP A 172 3.27 0.48 20.59
CA TRP A 172 2.85 1.86 20.36
C TRP A 172 2.66 2.09 18.86
N ILE A 173 1.48 2.58 18.48
CA ILE A 173 1.12 2.91 17.10
C ILE A 173 1.46 4.37 16.83
N ARG A 174 2.41 4.61 15.92
CA ARG A 174 2.90 5.94 15.53
C ARG A 174 2.06 6.56 14.43
N SER A 175 1.57 5.74 13.51
CA SER A 175 0.69 6.16 12.43
C SER A 175 -0.11 4.99 11.92
N PHE A 176 -1.21 5.28 11.24
CA PHE A 176 -2.02 4.26 10.59
C PHE A 176 -2.74 4.80 9.35
N GLN A 177 -3.08 3.89 8.45
CA GLN A 177 -3.91 4.14 7.27
C GLN A 177 -5.04 3.12 7.26
N TYR A 178 -6.27 3.60 7.19
CA TYR A 178 -7.45 2.77 7.04
C TYR A 178 -7.65 2.41 5.57
N CYS A 179 -8.23 1.23 5.32
CA CYS A 179 -8.50 0.80 3.95
C CYS A 179 -9.83 0.08 3.80
N TRP A 180 -10.40 0.23 2.61
CA TRP A 180 -11.37 -0.70 2.04
C TRP A 180 -10.70 -1.45 0.89
N VAL A 181 -10.80 -2.78 0.88
CA VAL A 181 -10.06 -3.66 -0.04
C VAL A 181 -11.00 -4.54 -0.89
N GLY A 182 -12.08 -3.94 -1.39
CA GLY A 182 -13.09 -4.62 -2.20
C GLY A 182 -14.21 -5.23 -1.36
N ASP A 183 -13.93 -6.33 -0.66
CA ASP A 183 -14.90 -7.10 0.13
C ASP A 183 -14.66 -7.03 1.65
N GLY A 184 -13.80 -6.11 2.08
CA GLY A 184 -13.38 -5.98 3.46
C GLY A 184 -12.82 -4.61 3.78
N TYR A 185 -12.60 -4.39 5.07
CA TYR A 185 -11.94 -3.20 5.58
C TYR A 185 -10.72 -3.59 6.41
N GLY A 186 -9.76 -2.68 6.54
CA GLY A 186 -8.54 -2.96 7.25
C GLY A 186 -7.83 -1.74 7.78
N LEU A 187 -6.71 -2.01 8.44
CA LEU A 187 -5.84 -1.01 9.03
C LEU A 187 -4.40 -1.42 8.79
N ASN A 188 -3.61 -0.53 8.20
CA ASN A 188 -2.15 -0.62 8.12
C ASN A 188 -1.57 0.31 9.19
N MET A 189 -0.58 -0.14 9.95
CA MET A 189 -0.05 0.56 11.12
C MET A 189 1.48 0.56 11.11
N ILE A 190 2.09 1.70 11.43
CA ILE A 190 3.48 1.77 11.86
C ILE A 190 3.51 1.66 13.37
N ALA A 191 4.17 0.62 13.86
CA ALA A 191 4.22 0.25 15.27
C ALA A 191 5.66 0.19 15.78
N THR A 192 5.84 0.39 17.09
CA THR A 192 7.14 0.27 17.77
C THR A 192 6.97 -0.36 19.15
N GLN A 193 8.04 -0.94 19.69
CA GLN A 193 8.14 -1.36 21.10
C GLN A 193 8.80 -0.31 22.00
N ASN A 194 9.25 0.82 21.44
CA ASN A 194 9.83 1.92 22.20
C ASN A 194 9.35 3.26 21.62
N PRO A 195 8.36 3.92 22.25
CA PRO A 195 7.76 5.15 21.72
C PRO A 195 8.76 6.32 21.67
N ASP A 196 9.83 6.27 22.47
CA ASP A 196 10.86 7.32 22.55
C ASP A 196 12.00 7.11 21.55
N SER A 197 12.09 5.92 20.93
CA SER A 197 13.12 5.61 19.93
C SER A 197 12.72 6.06 18.54
N LYS A 198 13.66 6.61 17.77
CA LYS A 198 13.43 6.92 16.34
C LYS A 198 13.57 5.71 15.42
N THR A 199 14.14 4.62 15.93
CA THR A 199 14.25 3.34 15.22
C THR A 199 13.48 2.29 16.00
N GLY A 200 13.34 1.11 15.44
CA GLY A 200 12.59 0.04 16.10
C GLY A 200 11.16 -0.10 15.57
N ASP A 201 10.89 0.47 14.40
CA ASP A 201 9.58 0.47 13.78
C ASP A 201 9.39 -0.81 12.95
N PHE A 202 8.16 -1.33 12.98
CA PHE A 202 7.69 -2.44 12.18
C PHE A 202 6.27 -2.14 11.66
N LEU A 203 5.91 -2.80 10.57
CA LEU A 203 4.58 -2.64 9.96
C LEU A 203 3.66 -3.77 10.40
N LEU A 204 2.50 -3.40 10.90
CA LEU A 204 1.40 -4.31 11.20
C LEU A 204 0.25 -4.00 10.27
N GLY A 205 -0.55 -5.00 9.92
CA GLY A 205 -1.81 -4.74 9.26
C GLY A 205 -2.84 -5.84 9.47
N HIS A 206 -4.11 -5.45 9.39
CA HIS A 206 -5.22 -6.36 9.64
C HIS A 206 -6.37 -6.04 8.68
N VAL A 207 -6.87 -7.05 7.98
CA VAL A 207 -8.07 -6.94 7.13
C VAL A 207 -9.17 -7.86 7.66
N ILE A 208 -10.37 -7.32 7.75
CA ILE A 208 -11.61 -8.03 8.05
C ILE A 208 -12.46 -8.06 6.78
N HIS A 209 -12.63 -9.25 6.21
CA HIS A 209 -13.57 -9.47 5.11
C HIS A 209 -14.98 -9.60 5.66
N VAL A 210 -15.95 -9.13 4.88
CA VAL A 210 -17.34 -9.00 5.31
C VAL A 210 -18.29 -9.54 4.24
N GLU A 211 -19.44 -10.04 4.68
CA GLU A 211 -20.42 -10.58 3.76
C GLU A 211 -21.18 -9.45 3.04
N ASN A 212 -21.06 -9.37 1.72
CA ASN A 212 -21.79 -8.40 0.88
C ASN A 212 -21.61 -6.95 1.35
N GLY A 213 -20.41 -6.58 1.80
CA GLY A 213 -20.10 -5.24 2.31
C GLY A 213 -20.66 -4.93 3.71
N ASN A 214 -21.35 -5.87 4.35
CA ASN A 214 -21.94 -5.66 5.67
C ASN A 214 -20.91 -5.82 6.79
N ILE A 215 -20.39 -4.70 7.29
CA ILE A 215 -19.37 -4.65 8.36
C ILE A 215 -19.75 -5.42 9.64
N LYS A 216 -21.05 -5.64 9.90
CA LYS A 216 -21.53 -6.40 11.07
C LYS A 216 -21.44 -7.92 10.89
N ARG A 217 -21.08 -8.40 9.69
CA ARG A 217 -21.00 -9.82 9.32
C ARG A 217 -19.57 -10.16 8.88
N PRO A 218 -18.59 -10.17 9.80
CA PRO A 218 -17.22 -10.54 9.47
C PRO A 218 -17.15 -12.02 9.06
N THR A 219 -16.57 -12.30 7.89
CA THR A 219 -16.41 -13.65 7.35
C THR A 219 -15.00 -14.18 7.57
N LYS A 220 -13.99 -13.30 7.56
CA LYS A 220 -12.59 -13.68 7.74
C LYS A 220 -11.78 -12.53 8.33
N ARG A 221 -10.83 -12.87 9.21
CA ARG A 221 -9.85 -11.94 9.78
C ARG A 221 -8.46 -12.33 9.30
N ARG A 222 -7.69 -11.37 8.81
CA ARG A 222 -6.40 -11.60 8.15
C ARG A 222 -5.33 -10.67 8.72
N PRO A 223 -4.68 -11.04 9.85
CA PRO A 223 -3.52 -10.32 10.32
C PRO A 223 -2.36 -10.52 9.33
N HIS A 224 -1.52 -9.51 9.21
CA HIS A 224 -0.37 -9.50 8.33
C HIS A 224 0.73 -8.58 8.87
N VAL A 225 1.96 -8.83 8.41
CA VAL A 225 3.15 -8.05 8.72
C VAL A 225 3.66 -7.43 7.44
N GLY A 226 4.00 -6.14 7.51
CA GLY A 226 4.52 -5.40 6.37
C GLY A 226 6.04 -5.30 6.36
N ILE A 227 6.59 -5.11 5.18
CA ILE A 227 7.98 -4.75 4.93
C ILE A 227 7.96 -3.50 4.08
N PHE A 228 8.48 -2.40 4.62
CA PHE A 228 8.79 -1.22 3.84
C PHE A 228 10.04 -1.48 3.01
N VAL A 229 9.90 -1.41 1.68
CA VAL A 229 11.02 -1.63 0.75
C VAL A 229 11.59 -0.29 0.32
N ASP A 230 10.72 0.59 -0.18
CA ASP A 230 11.06 1.92 -0.69
C ASP A 230 9.76 2.73 -0.90
N ASP A 231 9.87 3.96 -1.40
CA ASP A 231 8.73 4.83 -1.70
C ASP A 231 7.73 4.13 -2.59
N GLY A 232 6.49 4.03 -2.09
CA GLY A 232 5.39 3.37 -2.78
C GLY A 232 5.58 1.86 -2.96
N LYS A 233 6.48 1.20 -2.21
CA LYS A 233 6.77 -0.24 -2.32
C LYS A 233 6.68 -0.92 -0.96
N LEU A 234 5.73 -1.85 -0.85
CA LEU A 234 5.48 -2.63 0.36
C LEU A 234 5.45 -4.12 0.04
N ILE A 235 5.76 -4.94 1.04
CA ILE A 235 5.44 -6.37 1.01
C ILE A 235 4.59 -6.70 2.21
N TRP A 236 3.43 -7.33 2.00
CA TRP A 236 2.60 -7.86 3.06
C TRP A 236 2.71 -9.38 3.14
N ILE A 237 3.00 -9.88 4.33
CA ILE A 237 3.04 -11.30 4.65
C ILE A 237 1.79 -11.63 5.46
N THR A 238 0.92 -12.50 4.95
CA THR A 238 -0.19 -13.11 5.70
C THR A 238 0.16 -14.53 6.09
N ALA A 239 -0.76 -15.27 6.73
CA ALA A 239 -0.59 -16.70 7.02
C ALA A 239 -0.53 -17.64 5.79
N GLY A 240 -0.86 -17.17 4.59
CA GLY A 240 -0.89 -18.03 3.38
C GLY A 240 -0.65 -17.31 2.06
N GLU A 241 -0.39 -16.01 2.08
CA GLU A 241 -0.05 -15.22 0.91
C GLU A 241 1.10 -14.27 1.23
N VAL A 242 1.83 -13.92 0.18
CA VAL A 242 2.69 -12.75 0.16
C VAL A 242 2.26 -11.85 -0.98
N PHE A 243 2.14 -10.55 -0.69
CA PHE A 243 1.77 -9.51 -1.65
C PHE A 243 2.93 -8.52 -1.77
N LEU A 244 3.51 -8.35 -2.96
CA LEU A 244 4.43 -7.27 -3.29
C LEU A 244 3.60 -6.18 -3.95
N GLU A 245 3.51 -5.04 -3.27
CA GLU A 245 2.66 -3.91 -3.63
C GLU A 245 3.50 -2.73 -4.10
N GLU A 246 3.16 -2.16 -5.25
CA GLU A 246 3.86 -1.01 -5.81
C GLU A 246 2.89 0.00 -6.40
N SER A 247 2.93 1.25 -5.92
CA SER A 247 2.39 2.41 -6.64
C SER A 247 3.45 2.99 -7.56
N TYR A 248 3.10 3.27 -8.81
CA TYR A 248 4.05 3.73 -9.83
C TYR A 248 3.41 4.65 -10.86
N ASP A 249 4.22 5.48 -11.52
CA ASP A 249 3.79 6.22 -12.70
C ASP A 249 3.80 5.31 -13.93
N VAL A 250 2.64 5.18 -14.59
CA VAL A 250 2.54 4.51 -15.90
C VAL A 250 3.10 5.43 -16.99
N TYR A 251 2.72 6.71 -16.91
CA TYR A 251 3.22 7.82 -17.70
C TYR A 251 2.90 9.13 -16.95
N PRO A 252 3.46 10.30 -17.32
CA PRO A 252 3.28 11.53 -16.55
C PRO A 252 1.80 11.85 -16.27
N GLY A 253 1.46 11.94 -14.98
CA GLY A 253 0.10 12.23 -14.51
C GLY A 253 -0.86 11.04 -14.50
N VAL A 254 -0.39 9.83 -14.80
CA VAL A 254 -1.20 8.61 -14.72
C VAL A 254 -0.50 7.55 -13.88
N GLU A 255 -1.12 7.27 -12.75
CA GLU A 255 -0.64 6.33 -11.75
C GLU A 255 -1.24 4.94 -11.95
N GLY A 256 -0.45 3.93 -11.58
CA GLY A 256 -0.83 2.54 -11.47
C GLY A 256 -0.49 2.00 -10.08
N TYR A 257 -1.22 0.98 -9.67
CA TYR A 257 -0.95 0.24 -8.44
C TYR A 257 -0.97 -1.25 -8.78
N ALA A 258 0.14 -1.94 -8.51
CA ALA A 258 0.29 -3.35 -8.75
C ALA A 258 0.34 -4.11 -7.43
N ILE A 259 -0.38 -5.22 -7.35
CA ILE A 259 -0.21 -6.25 -6.31
C ILE A 259 0.22 -7.52 -7.02
N THR A 260 1.48 -7.91 -6.85
CA THR A 260 2.04 -9.14 -7.41
C THR A 260 2.39 -10.08 -6.28
N GLY A 261 1.91 -11.31 -6.30
CA GLY A 261 2.02 -12.16 -5.12
C GLY A 261 1.96 -13.63 -5.41
N PHE A 262 2.02 -14.39 -4.32
CA PHE A 262 1.95 -15.84 -4.37
C PHE A 262 1.24 -16.42 -3.15
N PHE A 263 0.56 -17.54 -3.37
CA PHE A 263 -0.01 -18.35 -2.30
C PHE A 263 1.05 -19.33 -1.80
N TYR A 264 1.05 -19.62 -0.51
CA TYR A 264 1.94 -20.63 0.04
C TYR A 264 1.27 -21.50 1.10
N LYS A 265 1.81 -22.71 1.27
CA LYS A 265 1.48 -23.63 2.36
C LYS A 265 2.76 -24.10 3.01
N VAL A 266 2.71 -24.32 4.32
CA VAL A 266 3.83 -24.87 5.09
C VAL A 266 3.45 -26.24 5.62
N ARG A 267 4.34 -27.21 5.43
CA ARG A 267 4.24 -28.54 6.00
C ARG A 267 5.63 -29.08 6.23
N ASP A 268 5.89 -29.65 7.40
CA ASP A 268 7.19 -30.23 7.76
C ASP A 268 8.36 -29.24 7.56
N ALA A 269 8.16 -27.98 7.97
CA ALA A 269 9.11 -26.87 7.76
C ALA A 269 9.48 -26.59 6.28
N ILE A 270 8.65 -27.04 5.34
CA ILE A 270 8.80 -26.78 3.92
C ILE A 270 7.68 -25.84 3.46
N LEU A 271 8.08 -24.68 2.93
CA LEU A 271 7.18 -23.77 2.24
C LEU A 271 7.06 -24.20 0.77
N LYS A 272 5.82 -24.32 0.29
CA LYS A 272 5.50 -24.61 -1.11
C LYS A 272 4.54 -23.57 -1.69
N THR A 273 4.80 -23.22 -2.94
CA THR A 273 3.95 -22.38 -3.79
C THR A 273 3.76 -23.05 -5.13
N THR A 274 2.55 -23.02 -5.68
CA THR A 274 2.26 -23.46 -7.05
C THR A 274 1.47 -22.42 -7.86
N GLN A 275 0.89 -21.42 -7.19
CA GLN A 275 0.05 -20.41 -7.82
C GLN A 275 0.49 -19.02 -7.41
N CYS A 276 0.69 -18.18 -8.43
CA CYS A 276 1.07 -16.79 -8.31
C CYS A 276 0.10 -15.93 -9.12
N PHE A 277 0.14 -14.62 -8.86
CA PHE A 277 -0.78 -13.69 -9.49
C PHE A 277 -0.21 -12.27 -9.58
N GLN A 278 -0.88 -11.47 -10.41
CA GLN A 278 -0.78 -10.03 -10.43
C GLN A 278 -2.17 -9.42 -10.63
N ALA A 279 -2.52 -8.47 -9.77
CA ALA A 279 -3.60 -7.52 -9.96
C ALA A 279 -3.02 -6.14 -10.26
N ILE A 280 -3.59 -5.45 -11.24
CA ILE A 280 -3.29 -4.04 -11.53
C ILE A 280 -4.54 -3.21 -11.30
N TYR A 281 -4.35 -2.09 -10.63
CA TYR A 281 -5.39 -1.12 -10.35
C TYR A 281 -5.06 0.23 -10.96
N THR A 282 -6.10 0.98 -11.32
CA THR A 282 -5.98 2.32 -11.88
C THR A 282 -6.84 3.31 -11.09
N ARG A 283 -6.64 4.60 -11.31
CA ARG A 283 -7.51 5.65 -10.76
C ARG A 283 -8.88 5.75 -11.46
N LYS A 284 -9.14 4.97 -12.51
CA LYS A 284 -10.34 5.10 -13.36
C LYS A 284 -11.27 3.90 -13.16
N PRO A 285 -12.53 4.09 -12.70
CA PRO A 285 -13.45 2.98 -12.41
C PRO A 285 -13.84 2.16 -13.64
N ASP A 286 -13.80 2.77 -14.82
CA ASP A 286 -14.12 2.14 -16.10
C ASP A 286 -12.91 1.43 -16.74
N ASN A 287 -11.71 1.58 -16.16
CA ASN A 287 -10.50 0.91 -16.63
C ASN A 287 -9.97 -0.03 -15.53
N ARG A 288 -10.36 -1.30 -15.63
CA ARG A 288 -9.96 -2.36 -14.70
C ARG A 288 -9.14 -3.39 -15.46
N PRO A 289 -7.80 -3.30 -15.41
CA PRO A 289 -6.93 -4.27 -16.06
C PRO A 289 -7.25 -5.71 -15.61
N GLU A 290 -7.02 -6.66 -16.50
CA GLU A 290 -7.29 -8.07 -16.22
C GLU A 290 -6.39 -8.62 -15.11
N TRP A 291 -7.00 -9.44 -14.25
CA TRP A 291 -6.25 -10.27 -13.31
C TRP A 291 -5.37 -11.26 -14.08
N PHE A 292 -4.12 -11.39 -13.67
CA PHE A 292 -3.19 -12.35 -14.23
C PHE A 292 -2.83 -13.40 -13.19
N SER A 293 -2.92 -14.68 -13.55
CA SER A 293 -2.42 -15.79 -12.74
C SER A 293 -1.44 -16.63 -13.53
N PHE A 294 -0.41 -17.15 -12.86
CA PHE A 294 0.63 -17.94 -13.50
C PHE A 294 1.15 -19.03 -12.55
N PRO A 295 1.58 -20.18 -13.11
CA PRO A 295 2.16 -21.25 -12.32
C PRO A 295 3.63 -20.92 -12.04
N LEU A 296 4.02 -21.00 -10.77
CA LEU A 296 5.42 -20.96 -10.38
C LEU A 296 5.60 -21.88 -9.17
N GLU A 297 6.43 -22.91 -9.35
CA GLU A 297 6.75 -23.83 -8.28
C GLU A 297 7.94 -23.30 -7.46
N LEU A 298 7.66 -22.99 -6.19
CA LEU A 298 8.70 -22.68 -5.20
C LEU A 298 8.68 -23.76 -4.12
N LYS A 299 9.87 -24.24 -3.78
CA LYS A 299 10.11 -25.06 -2.60
C LYS A 299 11.26 -24.45 -1.81
N VAL A 300 11.00 -24.18 -0.54
CA VAL A 300 12.00 -23.69 0.40
C VAL A 300 11.92 -24.55 1.64
N SER A 301 13.07 -25.01 2.13
CA SER A 301 13.22 -25.71 3.41
C SER A 301 14.24 -24.95 4.24
N HIS A 302 14.13 -25.11 5.55
CA HIS A 302 15.26 -24.84 6.46
C HIS A 302 16.46 -25.72 6.13
#